data_AF-A0AA41V1E3-F1
#
_entry.id   AF-A0AA41V1E3-F1
#
_cell.length_a   1.000
_cell.length_b   1.000
_cell.length_c   1.000
_cell.angle_alpha   90.00
_cell.angle_beta   90.00
_cell.angle_gamma   90.00
#
_symmetry.space_group_name_H-M   'P 1'
#
loop_
_entity.id
_entity.type
_entity.pdbx_description
1 polymer ?
#
loop_
_entity_poly.entity_id
_entity_poly.type
_entity_poly.pdbx_seq_one_letter_code
_entity_poly.pdbx_strand_id
1 'polypeptide(L)'
;MAAYGFAGIFLKFLVDSPYMWWPYSVLNVSFYRMLHEVEVRPKGQSTRLQFFILVSVSSFAYHIIPNYFFPSIATLSFICWIWKNSVTAQQIGSGLHGLGIGSFSLDWSIISSFLGNPLIIPMFSVINTMVGFIIITYIIAPIAYWTNSYGAKRFPFFSNHIFDINGQPYDISRFVGKDVTDSQHAYNSHSNIYLSVFFVYSIGFQLGAETATLTHFILFHS
;
A
#
# COMPACT_ATOMS: atom_id res chain seq x y z
N MET A 1 -12.15 -17.27 1.27
CA MET A 1 -12.45 -18.63 0.73
C MET A 1 -12.36 -18.68 -0.80
N ALA A 2 -12.88 -17.71 -1.56
CA ALA A 2 -12.70 -17.66 -3.02
C ALA A 2 -11.22 -17.58 -3.48
N ALA A 3 -10.37 -16.83 -2.76
CA ALA A 3 -8.95 -16.69 -3.09
C ALA A 3 -8.17 -18.03 -3.08
N TYR A 4 -8.48 -18.93 -2.15
CA TYR A 4 -7.84 -20.26 -2.08
C TYR A 4 -8.34 -21.20 -3.18
N GLY A 5 -9.60 -21.04 -3.64
CA GLY A 5 -10.14 -21.79 -4.77
C GLY A 5 -9.43 -21.44 -6.08
N PHE A 6 -9.18 -20.15 -6.33
CA PHE A 6 -8.37 -19.70 -7.47
C PHE A 6 -6.93 -20.19 -7.39
N ALA A 7 -6.32 -20.16 -6.20
CA ALA A 7 -4.96 -20.66 -6.00
C ALA A 7 -4.80 -22.14 -6.43
N GLY A 8 -5.83 -22.98 -6.20
CA GLY A 8 -5.82 -24.38 -6.64
C GLY A 8 -5.86 -24.55 -8.16
N ILE A 9 -6.67 -23.74 -8.87
CA ILE A 9 -6.78 -23.78 -10.34
C ILE A 9 -5.46 -23.33 -10.98
N PHE A 10 -4.81 -22.34 -10.38
CA PHE A 10 -3.59 -21.73 -10.91
C PHE A 10 -2.30 -22.41 -10.49
N LEU A 11 -2.34 -23.41 -9.60
CA LEU A 11 -1.16 -24.06 -9.04
C LEU A 11 -0.26 -24.66 -10.13
N LYS A 12 -0.86 -25.31 -11.13
CA LYS A 12 -0.14 -25.91 -12.27
C LYS A 12 0.55 -24.87 -13.16
N PHE A 13 0.04 -23.64 -13.21
CA PHE A 13 0.58 -22.59 -14.07
C PHE A 13 1.57 -21.68 -13.35
N LEU A 14 1.30 -21.36 -12.08
CA LEU A 14 2.09 -20.42 -11.28
C LEU A 14 3.14 -21.08 -10.36
N VAL A 15 2.91 -22.32 -9.91
CA VAL A 15 3.82 -22.99 -8.96
C VAL A 15 4.68 -24.03 -9.65
N ASP A 16 4.10 -24.85 -10.54
CA ASP A 16 4.83 -25.92 -11.22
C ASP A 16 5.74 -25.42 -12.36
N SER A 17 5.59 -24.15 -12.79
CA SER A 17 6.42 -23.57 -13.84
C SER A 17 7.76 -23.05 -13.26
N PRO A 18 8.92 -23.63 -13.65
CA PRO A 18 10.22 -23.23 -13.12
C PRO A 18 10.68 -21.83 -13.59
N TYR A 19 10.01 -21.23 -14.57
CA TYR A 19 10.36 -19.93 -15.13
C TYR A 19 9.68 -18.75 -14.41
N MET A 20 8.66 -19.01 -13.58
CA MET A 20 7.92 -17.99 -12.85
C MET A 20 8.10 -18.17 -11.34
N TRP A 21 9.03 -17.42 -10.75
CA TRP A 21 9.17 -17.34 -9.29
C TRP A 21 8.52 -16.07 -8.77
N TRP A 22 7.78 -16.19 -7.67
CA TRP A 22 7.20 -15.04 -6.99
C TRP A 22 8.23 -14.39 -6.05
N PRO A 23 8.46 -13.06 -6.12
CA PRO A 23 9.53 -12.42 -5.34
C PRO A 23 9.50 -12.67 -3.84
N TYR A 24 8.31 -12.71 -3.26
CA TYR A 24 8.14 -12.94 -1.82
C TYR A 24 8.53 -14.36 -1.39
N SER A 25 8.48 -15.34 -2.28
CA SER A 25 8.90 -16.71 -1.97
C SER A 25 10.42 -16.80 -1.73
N VAL A 26 11.21 -15.92 -2.35
CA VAL A 26 12.68 -15.90 -2.20
C VAL A 26 13.10 -15.58 -0.77
N LEU A 27 12.38 -14.70 -0.07
CA LEU A 27 12.64 -14.41 1.35
C LEU A 27 12.49 -15.66 2.20
N ASN A 28 11.37 -16.37 2.03
CA ASN A 28 11.06 -17.58 2.79
C ASN A 28 12.07 -18.69 2.49
N VAL A 29 12.37 -18.94 1.21
CA VAL A 29 13.37 -19.94 0.82
C VAL A 29 14.74 -19.60 1.38
N SER A 30 15.17 -18.34 1.31
CA SER A 30 16.46 -17.91 1.87
C SER A 30 16.53 -18.12 3.38
N PHE A 31 15.44 -17.84 4.09
CA PHE A 31 15.34 -18.08 5.54
C PHE A 31 15.42 -19.57 5.89
N TYR A 32 14.61 -20.41 5.24
CA TYR A 32 14.64 -21.86 5.49
C TYR A 32 15.98 -22.49 5.13
N ARG A 33 16.57 -22.04 4.02
CA ARG A 33 17.90 -22.47 3.59
C ARG A 33 18.96 -22.10 4.63
N MET A 34 18.89 -20.91 5.21
CA MET A 34 19.77 -20.48 6.31
C MET A 34 19.62 -21.35 7.56
N LEU A 35 18.41 -21.79 7.90
CA LEU A 35 18.16 -22.66 9.06
C LEU A 35 18.60 -24.12 8.84
N HIS A 36 18.49 -24.62 7.61
CA HIS A 36 18.68 -26.04 7.30
C HIS A 36 20.07 -26.37 6.76
N GLU A 37 20.71 -25.47 6.02
CA GLU A 37 22.05 -25.71 5.49
C GLU A 37 23.09 -25.67 6.61
N VAL A 38 23.86 -26.76 6.74
CA VAL A 38 25.01 -26.81 7.64
C VAL A 38 26.11 -25.93 7.09
N GLU A 39 26.36 -24.81 7.76
CA GLU A 39 27.33 -23.83 7.31
C GLU A 39 28.74 -24.10 7.86
N VAL A 40 29.72 -24.23 6.97
CA VAL A 40 31.14 -24.32 7.37
C VAL A 40 31.67 -22.91 7.57
N ARG A 41 31.98 -22.54 8.81
CA ARG A 41 32.43 -21.19 9.17
C ARG A 41 33.75 -20.82 8.46
N PRO A 42 33.77 -19.80 7.58
CA PRO A 42 35.01 -19.26 7.05
C PRO A 42 35.80 -18.58 8.18
N LYS A 43 37.12 -18.74 8.24
CA LYS A 43 37.97 -18.05 9.23
C LYS A 43 37.80 -16.53 9.08
N GLY A 44 37.33 -15.86 10.13
CA GLY A 44 37.18 -14.41 10.18
C GLY A 44 35.80 -13.84 9.80
N GLN A 45 34.82 -14.68 9.40
CA GLN A 45 33.47 -14.22 9.08
C GLN A 45 32.42 -14.74 10.07
N SER A 46 31.31 -13.99 10.21
CA SER A 46 30.11 -14.44 10.90
C SER A 46 29.36 -15.46 10.05
N THR A 47 28.78 -16.47 10.69
CA THR A 47 27.82 -17.38 10.01
C THR A 47 26.56 -16.61 9.59
N ARG A 48 25.85 -17.09 8.57
CA ARG A 48 24.55 -16.54 8.14
C ARG A 48 23.55 -16.48 9.29
N LEU A 49 23.53 -17.51 10.15
CA LEU A 49 22.67 -17.54 11.34
C LEU A 49 23.04 -16.45 12.36
N GLN A 50 24.33 -16.25 12.64
CA GLN A 50 24.79 -15.19 13.53
C GLN A 50 24.46 -13.79 12.99
N PHE A 51 24.68 -13.58 11.70
CA PHE A 51 24.31 -12.33 11.04
C PHE A 51 22.80 -12.09 11.09
N PHE A 52 22.00 -13.12 10.82
CA PHE A 52 20.55 -13.06 10.92
C PHE A 52 20.10 -12.65 12.33
N ILE A 53 20.56 -13.33 13.37
CA ILE A 53 20.20 -13.01 14.76
C ILE A 53 20.63 -11.57 15.12
N LEU A 54 21.83 -11.16 14.73
CA LEU A 54 22.32 -9.80 14.97
C LEU A 54 21.40 -8.76 14.34
N VAL A 55 21.03 -8.94 13.07
CA VAL A 55 20.14 -8.03 12.34
C VAL A 55 18.71 -8.07 12.88
N SER A 56 18.20 -9.24 13.27
CA SER A 56 16.87 -9.36 13.88
C SER A 56 16.79 -8.61 15.21
N VAL A 57 17.80 -8.77 16.08
CA VAL A 57 17.83 -8.08 17.38
C VAL A 57 18.04 -6.58 17.19
N SER A 58 18.93 -6.16 16.29
CA SER A 58 19.15 -4.73 16.04
C SER A 58 17.94 -4.05 15.42
N SER A 59 17.27 -4.72 14.48
CA SER A 59 16.01 -4.24 13.88
C SER A 59 14.90 -4.15 14.92
N PHE A 60 14.74 -5.17 15.77
CA PHE A 60 13.78 -5.14 16.88
C PHE A 60 14.04 -3.95 17.82
N ALA A 61 15.30 -3.74 18.23
CA ALA A 61 15.67 -2.62 19.08
C ALA A 61 15.43 -1.27 18.39
N TYR A 62 15.72 -1.16 17.08
CA TYR A 62 15.49 0.05 16.31
C TYR A 62 14.00 0.39 16.22
N HIS A 63 13.13 -0.58 15.95
CA HIS A 63 11.69 -0.34 15.80
C HIS A 63 11.00 0.18 17.08
N ILE A 64 11.59 -0.01 18.27
CA ILE A 64 11.09 0.61 19.51
C ILE A 64 11.20 2.13 19.45
N ILE A 65 12.23 2.68 18.78
CA ILE A 65 12.48 4.12 18.71
C ILE A 65 11.36 4.86 17.97
N PRO A 66 11.03 4.56 16.69
CA PRO A 66 9.96 5.26 15.99
C PRO A 66 8.58 4.88 16.53
N ASN A 67 8.36 3.70 17.12
CA ASN A 67 7.02 3.33 17.58
C ASN A 67 6.68 3.84 18.99
N TYR A 68 7.66 3.96 19.89
CA TYR A 68 7.40 4.28 21.30
C TYR A 68 8.01 5.60 21.74
N PHE A 69 9.30 5.84 21.46
CA PHE A 69 10.00 7.02 21.99
C PHE A 69 9.79 8.28 21.14
N PHE A 70 9.90 8.15 19.82
CA PHE A 70 9.82 9.29 18.89
C PHE A 70 8.97 8.97 17.65
N PRO A 71 7.62 8.88 17.79
CA PRO A 71 6.71 8.71 16.66
C PRO A 71 6.85 9.75 15.56
N SER A 72 7.31 10.96 15.88
CA SER A 72 7.52 12.02 14.90
C SER A 72 8.62 11.69 13.87
N ILE A 73 9.56 10.80 14.19
CA ILE A 73 10.62 10.35 13.26
C ILE A 73 10.04 9.47 12.13
N ALA A 74 8.89 8.85 12.39
CA ALA A 74 8.21 8.00 11.42
C ALA A 74 7.75 8.82 10.19
N THR A 75 7.37 10.09 10.35
CA THR A 75 7.01 10.98 9.25
C THR A 75 7.52 12.41 9.48
N LEU A 76 8.68 12.73 8.92
CA LEU A 76 9.30 14.04 8.92
C LEU A 76 8.81 14.86 7.72
N SER A 77 7.76 15.66 7.91
CA SER A 77 7.19 16.52 6.87
C SER A 77 7.82 17.92 6.88
N PHE A 78 8.85 18.14 6.06
CA PHE A 78 9.62 19.40 6.06
C PHE A 78 8.75 20.62 5.66
N ILE A 79 7.86 20.44 4.67
CA ILE A 79 6.93 21.48 4.22
C ILE A 79 5.99 21.93 5.36
N CYS A 80 5.51 20.98 6.17
CA CYS A 80 4.65 21.29 7.32
C CYS A 80 5.38 22.05 8.43
N TRP A 81 6.70 21.90 8.55
CA TRP A 81 7.49 22.65 9.53
C TRP A 81 7.70 24.11 9.11
N ILE A 82 7.87 24.38 7.82
CA ILE A 82 8.04 25.74 7.30
C ILE A 82 6.69 26.48 7.33
N TRP A 83 5.62 25.86 6.82
CA TRP A 83 4.29 26.48 6.74
C TRP A 83 3.28 25.85 7.69
N LYS A 84 3.39 26.18 8.97
CA LYS A 84 2.53 25.62 10.03
C LYS A 84 1.06 26.05 9.93
N ASN A 85 0.79 27.27 9.47
CA ASN A 85 -0.57 27.85 9.52
C ASN A 85 -1.38 27.70 8.23
N SER A 86 -0.82 27.10 7.17
CA SER A 86 -1.50 26.97 5.88
C SER A 86 -2.08 25.58 5.69
N VAL A 87 -3.41 25.50 5.55
CA VAL A 87 -4.14 24.25 5.30
C VAL A 87 -3.69 23.62 3.99
N THR A 88 -3.45 24.42 2.94
CA THR A 88 -2.99 23.91 1.64
C THR A 88 -1.56 23.37 1.73
N ALA A 89 -0.68 24.03 2.48
CA ALA A 89 0.68 23.54 2.69
C ALA A 89 0.68 22.23 3.50
N GLN A 90 -0.24 22.07 4.45
CA GLN A 90 -0.40 20.81 5.18
C GLN A 90 -0.96 19.69 4.30
N GLN A 91 -1.94 19.98 3.43
CA GLN A 91 -2.49 19.00 2.48
C GLN A 91 -1.42 18.52 1.47
N ILE A 92 -0.52 19.41 1.05
CA ILE A 92 0.57 19.07 0.12
C ILE A 92 1.72 18.37 0.85
N GLY A 93 2.09 18.88 2.02
CA GLY A 93 3.32 18.50 2.72
C GLY A 93 3.18 17.33 3.69
N SER A 94 1.98 17.05 4.20
CA SER A 94 1.78 16.03 5.24
C SER A 94 1.98 14.63 4.68
N GLY A 95 2.84 13.83 5.32
CA GLY A 95 3.07 12.43 4.94
C GLY A 95 1.98 11.45 5.40
N LEU A 96 1.18 11.82 6.40
CA LEU A 96 0.12 10.95 6.95
C LEU A 96 -1.28 11.27 6.37
N HIS A 97 -1.58 12.55 6.20
CA HIS A 97 -2.92 13.03 5.84
C HIS A 97 -2.93 13.85 4.54
N GLY A 98 -1.84 13.81 3.78
CA GLY A 98 -1.64 14.64 2.60
C GLY A 98 -0.86 13.93 1.51
N LEU A 99 -0.40 14.71 0.53
CA LEU A 99 0.36 14.23 -0.62
C LEU A 99 1.79 13.77 -0.29
N GLY A 100 2.29 14.10 0.91
CA GLY A 100 3.63 13.71 1.34
C GLY A 100 4.80 14.37 0.59
N ILE A 101 4.57 15.47 -0.13
CA ILE A 101 5.65 16.16 -0.85
C ILE A 101 6.66 16.70 0.19
N GLY A 102 7.93 16.35 0.04
CA GLY A 102 8.97 16.74 1.00
C GLY A 102 8.81 16.10 2.38
N SER A 103 8.06 14.99 2.48
CA SER A 103 8.04 14.13 3.66
C SER A 103 9.03 13.00 3.53
N PHE A 104 9.77 12.74 4.61
CA PHE A 104 10.70 11.62 4.71
C PHE A 104 10.33 10.76 5.90
N SER A 105 10.48 9.45 5.75
CA SER A 105 10.35 8.50 6.86
C SER A 105 11.71 7.90 7.17
N LEU A 106 12.04 7.76 8.45
CA LEU A 106 13.16 6.95 8.90
C LEU A 106 12.70 5.58 9.44
N ASP A 107 11.39 5.29 9.37
CA ASP A 107 10.85 3.99 9.72
C ASP A 107 10.78 3.08 8.49
N TRP A 108 11.49 1.95 8.55
CA TRP A 108 11.48 0.96 7.48
C TRP A 108 10.09 0.39 7.21
N SER A 109 9.23 0.29 8.23
CA SER A 109 7.86 -0.19 8.06
C SER A 109 7.01 0.75 7.21
N ILE A 110 7.24 2.06 7.30
CA ILE A 110 6.55 3.07 6.47
C ILE A 110 7.16 3.10 5.07
N ILE A 111 8.49 3.00 4.94
CA ILE A 111 9.15 2.97 3.63
C ILE A 111 8.69 1.74 2.82
N SER A 112 8.57 0.59 3.48
CA SER A 112 8.18 -0.68 2.85
C SER A 112 6.66 -0.87 2.71
N SER A 113 5.82 0.01 3.27
CA SER A 113 4.36 -0.20 3.22
C SER A 113 3.77 0.00 1.81
N PHE A 114 4.46 0.71 0.91
CA PHE A 114 3.92 1.06 -0.40
C PHE A 114 4.07 -0.07 -1.44
N LEU A 115 5.26 -0.65 -1.56
CA LEU A 115 5.54 -1.75 -2.50
C LEU A 115 5.77 -3.10 -1.82
N GLY A 116 5.77 -3.16 -0.49
CA GLY A 116 6.34 -4.25 0.27
C GLY A 116 7.85 -4.09 0.42
N ASN A 117 8.59 -5.20 0.48
CA ASN A 117 10.03 -5.16 0.68
C ASN A 117 10.76 -4.82 -0.65
N PRO A 118 11.32 -3.61 -0.82
CA PRO A 118 11.94 -3.20 -2.08
C PRO A 118 13.23 -3.99 -2.39
N LEU A 119 13.81 -4.69 -1.40
CA LEU A 119 15.04 -5.46 -1.57
C LEU A 119 14.86 -6.72 -2.43
N ILE A 120 13.61 -7.22 -2.55
CA ILE A 120 13.30 -8.41 -3.33
C ILE A 120 12.60 -8.12 -4.65
N ILE A 121 12.13 -6.89 -4.84
CA ILE A 121 11.38 -6.50 -6.03
C ILE A 121 12.40 -6.00 -7.07
N PRO A 122 12.32 -6.47 -8.33
CA PRO A 122 13.19 -5.99 -9.39
C PRO A 122 13.09 -4.45 -9.54
N MET A 123 14.24 -3.79 -9.71
CA MET A 123 14.32 -2.32 -9.79
C MET A 123 13.41 -1.76 -10.90
N PHE A 124 13.32 -2.44 -12.05
CA PHE A 124 12.44 -2.03 -13.14
C PHE A 124 10.96 -1.93 -12.70
N SER A 125 10.47 -2.92 -11.95
CA SER A 125 9.12 -2.91 -11.42
C SER A 125 8.91 -1.77 -10.42
N VAL A 126 9.90 -1.51 -9.56
CA VAL A 126 9.87 -0.38 -8.61
C VAL A 126 9.75 0.95 -9.35
N ILE A 127 10.57 1.18 -10.37
CA ILE A 127 10.55 2.41 -11.17
C ILE A 127 9.22 2.54 -11.92
N ASN A 128 8.73 1.46 -12.54
CA ASN A 128 7.45 1.49 -13.25
C ASN A 128 6.28 1.86 -12.33
N THR A 129 6.20 1.26 -11.14
CA THR A 129 5.15 1.61 -10.17
C THR A 129 5.34 3.02 -9.62
N MET A 130 6.57 3.49 -9.44
CA MET A 130 6.85 4.87 -9.03
C MET A 130 6.36 5.88 -10.06
N VAL A 131 6.55 5.62 -11.36
CA VAL A 131 6.02 6.48 -12.44
C VAL A 131 4.50 6.53 -12.39
N GLY A 132 3.83 5.38 -12.26
CA GLY A 132 2.37 5.33 -12.12
C GLY A 132 1.87 6.09 -10.88
N PHE A 133 2.55 5.93 -9.75
CA PHE A 133 2.28 6.67 -8.52
C PHE A 133 2.39 8.19 -8.72
N ILE A 134 3.46 8.66 -9.37
CA ILE A 134 3.66 10.09 -9.63
C ILE A 134 2.53 10.65 -10.49
N ILE A 135 2.14 9.94 -11.55
CA ILE A 135 1.08 10.39 -12.46
C ILE A 135 -0.27 10.47 -11.73
N ILE A 136 -0.63 9.44 -10.97
CA ILE A 136 -1.94 9.40 -10.29
C ILE A 136 -1.98 10.38 -9.11
N THR A 137 -0.99 10.32 -8.23
CA THR A 137 -0.99 11.06 -6.96
C THR A 137 -0.61 12.52 -7.13
N TYR A 138 0.33 12.87 -8.02
CA TYR A 138 0.82 14.24 -8.16
C TYR A 138 0.28 14.99 -9.38
N ILE A 139 -0.33 14.31 -10.35
CA ILE A 139 -0.91 14.97 -11.53
C ILE A 139 -2.44 14.84 -11.50
N ILE A 140 -2.96 13.62 -11.60
CA ILE A 140 -4.41 13.40 -11.83
C ILE A 140 -5.24 13.77 -10.60
N ALA A 141 -4.90 13.26 -9.41
CA ALA A 141 -5.67 13.52 -8.19
C ALA A 141 -5.72 15.02 -7.81
N PRO A 142 -4.60 15.76 -7.84
CA PRO A 142 -4.57 17.22 -7.75
C PRO A 142 -5.54 17.90 -8.72
N ILE A 143 -5.38 17.66 -10.03
CA ILE A 143 -6.19 18.33 -11.05
C ILE A 143 -7.67 18.13 -10.75
N ALA A 144 -8.09 16.88 -10.51
CA ALA A 144 -9.49 16.55 -10.24
C ALA A 144 -10.04 17.22 -8.97
N TYR A 145 -9.25 17.35 -7.90
CA TYR A 145 -9.68 18.00 -6.68
C TYR A 145 -9.79 19.53 -6.84
N TRP A 146 -8.79 20.16 -7.46
CA TRP A 146 -8.79 21.61 -7.65
C TRP A 146 -9.86 22.08 -8.66
N THR A 147 -10.14 21.29 -9.71
CA THR A 147 -11.25 21.52 -10.65
C THR A 147 -12.62 21.17 -10.07
N ASN A 148 -12.68 20.67 -8.83
CA ASN A 148 -13.91 20.24 -8.15
C ASN A 148 -14.72 19.21 -8.96
N SER A 149 -14.04 18.31 -9.66
CA SER A 149 -14.68 17.24 -10.41
C SER A 149 -15.52 16.37 -9.47
N TYR A 150 -16.76 16.04 -9.84
CA TYR A 150 -17.68 15.23 -9.01
C TYR A 150 -17.98 15.77 -7.61
N GLY A 151 -17.82 17.09 -7.37
CA GLY A 151 -18.03 17.66 -6.04
C GLY A 151 -16.95 17.27 -5.02
N ALA A 152 -15.74 16.95 -5.52
CA ALA A 152 -14.56 16.56 -4.76
C ALA A 152 -14.31 17.36 -3.47
N LYS A 153 -14.52 18.68 -3.49
CA LYS A 153 -14.22 19.58 -2.37
C LYS A 153 -15.14 19.38 -1.15
N ARG A 154 -16.20 18.59 -1.28
CA ARG A 154 -17.06 18.18 -0.16
C ARG A 154 -16.38 17.17 0.78
N PHE A 155 -15.34 16.50 0.29
CA PHE A 155 -14.64 15.43 1.00
C PHE A 155 -13.18 15.79 1.24
N PRO A 156 -12.54 15.23 2.28
CA PRO A 156 -11.10 15.37 2.44
C PRO A 156 -10.36 14.80 1.22
N PHE A 157 -9.33 15.52 0.77
CA PHE A 157 -8.53 15.14 -0.41
C PHE A 157 -7.97 13.72 -0.30
N PHE A 158 -7.43 13.38 0.87
CA PHE A 158 -6.80 12.09 1.17
C PHE A 158 -7.58 11.40 2.29
N SER A 159 -8.36 10.38 1.94
CA SER A 159 -9.12 9.58 2.90
C SER A 159 -9.54 8.25 2.29
N ASN A 160 -9.42 7.17 3.05
CA ASN A 160 -9.94 5.84 2.69
C ASN A 160 -11.36 5.60 3.24
N HIS A 161 -11.97 6.60 3.88
CA HIS A 161 -13.33 6.50 4.40
C HIS A 161 -14.38 6.72 3.31
N ILE A 162 -15.55 6.14 3.55
CA ILE A 162 -16.74 6.26 2.74
C ILE A 162 -17.60 7.38 3.32
N PHE A 163 -18.22 8.21 2.47
CA PHE A 163 -18.96 9.40 2.87
C PHE A 163 -20.40 9.41 2.34
N ASP A 164 -21.29 10.07 3.08
CA ASP A 164 -22.63 10.52 2.67
C ASP A 164 -22.51 11.79 1.77
N ILE A 165 -23.57 12.16 1.03
CA ILE A 165 -23.72 13.41 0.27
C ILE A 165 -23.37 14.67 1.09
N ASN A 166 -23.55 14.61 2.41
CA ASN A 166 -23.24 15.69 3.34
C ASN A 166 -21.76 15.75 3.80
N GLY A 167 -20.91 14.84 3.32
CA GLY A 167 -19.49 14.77 3.69
C GLY A 167 -19.22 14.12 5.05
N GLN A 168 -20.24 13.51 5.67
CA GLN A 168 -20.10 12.77 6.93
C GLN A 168 -19.70 11.31 6.66
N PRO A 169 -18.94 10.66 7.57
CA PRO A 169 -18.60 9.24 7.42
C PRO A 169 -19.87 8.39 7.37
N TYR A 170 -19.92 7.48 6.41
CA TYR A 170 -21.09 6.65 6.13
C TYR A 170 -21.29 5.59 7.23
N ASP A 171 -22.44 5.60 7.89
CA ASP A 171 -22.73 4.68 9.01
C ASP A 171 -23.26 3.34 8.49
N ILE A 172 -22.35 2.37 8.39
CA ILE A 172 -22.63 1.04 7.85
C ILE A 172 -23.58 0.23 8.74
N SER A 173 -23.57 0.52 10.04
CA SER A 173 -24.30 -0.26 11.04
C SER A 173 -25.81 -0.13 10.94
N ARG A 174 -26.31 0.91 10.28
CA ARG A 174 -27.75 1.21 10.18
C ARG A 174 -28.50 0.37 9.14
N PHE A 175 -27.81 -0.24 8.20
CA PHE A 175 -28.41 -1.06 7.14
C PHE A 175 -27.99 -2.54 7.18
N VAL A 176 -26.97 -2.89 7.95
CA VAL A 176 -26.65 -4.29 8.26
C VAL A 176 -27.62 -4.80 9.33
N GLY A 177 -28.89 -4.90 8.96
CA GLY A 177 -29.91 -5.63 9.72
C GLY A 177 -29.74 -7.15 9.54
N LYS A 178 -30.44 -7.96 10.35
CA LYS A 178 -30.37 -9.43 10.30
C LYS A 178 -30.80 -10.05 8.97
N ASP A 179 -31.59 -9.33 8.16
CA ASP A 179 -32.16 -9.81 6.91
C ASP A 179 -31.69 -9.00 5.70
N VAL A 180 -31.07 -9.68 4.74
CA VAL A 180 -30.48 -9.10 3.51
C VAL A 180 -31.55 -8.48 2.59
N THR A 181 -32.81 -8.91 2.69
CA THR A 181 -33.92 -8.45 1.85
C THR A 181 -34.47 -7.08 2.20
N ASP A 182 -34.34 -6.62 3.44
CA ASP A 182 -34.80 -5.29 3.87
C ASP A 182 -33.75 -4.18 3.63
N SER A 183 -32.52 -4.60 3.30
CA SER A 183 -31.39 -3.71 3.07
C SER A 183 -31.53 -2.84 1.82
N GLN A 184 -32.28 -3.28 0.79
CA GLN A 184 -32.43 -2.53 -0.46
C GLN A 184 -33.32 -1.29 -0.30
N HIS A 185 -34.42 -1.40 0.47
CA HIS A 185 -35.27 -0.27 0.79
C HIS A 185 -34.58 0.71 1.74
N ALA A 186 -33.86 0.20 2.74
CA ALA A 186 -33.03 0.99 3.63
C ALA A 186 -31.92 1.74 2.86
N TYR A 187 -31.25 1.09 1.91
CA TYR A 187 -30.22 1.69 1.06
C TYR A 187 -30.79 2.82 0.18
N ASN A 188 -31.91 2.58 -0.50
CA ASN A 188 -32.53 3.58 -1.37
C ASN A 188 -33.11 4.78 -0.59
N SER A 189 -33.46 4.59 0.69
CA SER A 189 -33.89 5.68 1.58
C SER A 189 -32.72 6.51 2.11
N HIS A 190 -31.51 5.95 2.07
CA HIS A 190 -30.30 6.61 2.52
C HIS A 190 -29.53 7.21 1.34
N SER A 191 -28.61 8.13 1.62
CA SER A 191 -27.80 8.79 0.61
C SER A 191 -26.93 7.81 -0.18
N ASN A 192 -26.66 8.15 -1.44
CA ASN A 192 -25.64 7.46 -2.23
C ASN A 192 -24.27 7.48 -1.52
N ILE A 193 -23.50 6.42 -1.76
CA ILE A 193 -22.13 6.31 -1.27
C ILE A 193 -21.21 7.21 -2.09
N TYR A 194 -20.43 8.05 -1.41
CA TYR A 194 -19.38 8.87 -1.99
C TYR A 194 -18.00 8.46 -1.45
N LEU A 195 -16.99 8.63 -2.30
CA LEU A 195 -15.61 8.28 -2.02
C LEU A 195 -14.75 9.53 -2.24
N SER A 196 -13.62 9.62 -1.52
CA SER A 196 -12.65 10.68 -1.79
C SER A 196 -12.08 10.53 -3.22
N VAL A 197 -11.68 11.66 -3.82
CA VAL A 197 -11.12 11.66 -5.18
C VAL A 197 -9.89 10.76 -5.27
N PHE A 198 -9.01 10.83 -4.26
CA PHE A 198 -7.81 9.99 -4.21
C PHE A 198 -8.17 8.50 -4.17
N PHE A 199 -9.17 8.11 -3.37
CA PHE A 199 -9.58 6.72 -3.25
C PHE A 199 -10.18 6.17 -4.55
N VAL A 200 -11.01 6.95 -5.24
CA VAL A 200 -11.58 6.57 -6.54
C VAL A 200 -10.50 6.32 -7.58
N TYR A 201 -9.54 7.23 -7.73
CA TYR A 201 -8.46 7.06 -8.70
C TYR A 201 -7.51 5.92 -8.32
N SER A 202 -7.27 5.70 -7.03
CA SER A 202 -6.47 4.57 -6.55
C SER A 202 -7.12 3.23 -6.93
N ILE A 203 -8.43 3.08 -6.72
CA ILE A 203 -9.17 1.87 -7.12
C ILE A 203 -9.15 1.70 -8.64
N GLY A 204 -9.42 2.77 -9.39
CA GLY A 204 -9.42 2.72 -10.86
C GLY A 204 -8.06 2.30 -11.43
N PHE A 205 -6.96 2.80 -10.84
CA PHE A 205 -5.62 2.40 -11.22
C PHE A 205 -5.33 0.93 -10.88
N GLN A 206 -5.74 0.44 -9.71
CA GLN A 206 -5.58 -0.96 -9.32
C GLN A 206 -6.29 -1.90 -10.29
N LEU A 207 -7.56 -1.63 -10.63
CA LEU A 207 -8.31 -2.41 -11.61
C LEU A 207 -7.68 -2.36 -13.01
N GLY A 208 -7.17 -1.18 -13.40
CA GLY A 208 -6.43 -1.01 -14.64
C GLY A 208 -5.15 -1.85 -14.68
N ALA A 209 -4.40 -1.91 -13.58
CA ALA A 209 -3.18 -2.70 -13.46
C ALA A 209 -3.45 -4.21 -13.55
N GLU A 210 -4.53 -4.70 -12.92
CA GLU A 210 -4.96 -6.10 -13.04
C GLU A 210 -5.32 -6.45 -14.49
N THR A 211 -6.09 -5.58 -15.15
CA THR A 211 -6.50 -5.76 -16.55
C THR A 211 -5.31 -5.72 -17.50
N ALA A 212 -4.35 -4.82 -17.26
CA ALA A 212 -3.10 -4.73 -18.02
C ALA A 212 -2.26 -6.00 -17.87
N THR A 213 -2.21 -6.58 -16.67
CA THR A 213 -1.51 -7.85 -16.40
C THR A 213 -2.15 -9.00 -17.17
N LEU A 214 -3.49 -9.10 -17.17
CA LEU A 214 -4.22 -10.09 -17.96
C LEU A 214 -3.97 -9.92 -19.46
N THR A 215 -4.01 -8.68 -19.96
CA THR A 215 -3.78 -8.37 -21.37
C THR A 215 -2.36 -8.74 -21.79
N HIS A 216 -1.36 -8.41 -20.96
CA HIS A 216 0.02 -8.77 -21.19
C HIS A 216 0.22 -10.30 -21.20
N PHE A 217 -0.40 -11.02 -20.25
CA PHE A 217 -0.34 -12.48 -20.23
C PHE A 217 -0.93 -13.08 -21.51
N ILE A 218 -2.11 -12.62 -21.92
CA ILE A 218 -2.77 -13.10 -23.14
C ILE A 218 -1.90 -12.79 -24.38
N LEU A 219 -1.36 -11.59 -24.53
CA LEU A 219 -0.62 -11.24 -25.75
C LEU A 219 0.75 -11.90 -25.88
N PHE A 220 1.43 -12.17 -24.76
CA PHE A 220 2.81 -12.65 -24.77
C PHE A 220 2.98 -14.11 -24.33
N HIS A 221 1.96 -14.71 -23.70
CA HIS A 221 2.05 -16.04 -23.08
C HIS A 221 0.83 -16.94 -23.34
N SER A 222 -0.13 -16.54 -24.21
CA SER A 222 -1.20 -17.44 -24.70
C SER A 222 -0.75 -18.36 -25.82
#